data_AF-A0AAE1LKC8-F1
#
_entry.id   AF-A0AAE1LKC8-F1
#
_cell.length_a   1.000
_cell.length_b   1.000
_cell.length_c   1.000
_cell.angle_alpha   90.00
_cell.angle_beta   90.00
_cell.angle_gamma   90.00
#
_symmetry.space_group_name_H-M   'P 1'
#
loop_
_entity.id
_entity.type
_entity.pdbx_description
1 polymer ?
#
loop_
_entity_poly.entity_id
_entity_poly.type
_entity_poly.pdbx_seq_one_letter_code
_entity_poly.pdbx_strand_id
1 'polypeptide(L)'
;MIKEATFWGTDYVMSGSDCGHVFVWDRASAKLVMLLQADQHVVNCLQPHPSEPLLATSGIDHDIKLWAPVGEDCSFDQDLADEIVKRNALMLEETRDTITVPASFMIRMVACLNQIRRGGRSRSRRRAQGSQED
;
A
#
# COMPACT_ATOMS: atom_id res chain seq x y z
N MET A 1 3.27 -1.09 3.57
CA MET A 1 2.81 -2.25 4.36
C MET A 1 2.89 -3.49 3.47
N ILE A 2 3.17 -4.66 4.05
CA ILE A 2 3.38 -5.91 3.31
C ILE A 2 2.01 -6.55 3.02
N LYS A 3 1.81 -7.07 1.81
CA LYS A 3 0.58 -7.79 1.41
C LYS A 3 0.76 -9.29 1.44
N GLU A 4 1.85 -9.75 0.83
CA GLU A 4 2.20 -11.16 0.77
C GLU A 4 3.70 -11.31 0.99
N ALA A 5 4.08 -12.41 1.63
CA ALA A 5 5.46 -12.87 1.70
C ALA A 5 5.50 -14.36 1.38
N THR A 6 6.47 -14.78 0.59
CA THR A 6 6.61 -16.18 0.15
C THR A 6 8.08 -16.57 0.02
N PHE A 7 8.37 -17.86 0.12
CA PHE A 7 9.71 -18.38 -0.14
C PHE A 7 9.95 -18.53 -1.64
N TRP A 8 11.17 -18.28 -2.07
CA TRP A 8 11.63 -18.62 -3.43
C TRP A 8 12.80 -19.58 -3.33
N GLY A 9 12.51 -20.84 -3.65
CA GLY A 9 13.43 -21.94 -3.37
C GLY A 9 13.74 -22.03 -1.88
N THR A 10 14.97 -22.43 -1.55
CA THR A 10 15.45 -22.59 -0.16
C THR A 10 16.14 -21.35 0.40
N ASP A 11 16.59 -20.47 -0.49
CA ASP A 11 17.62 -19.48 -0.19
C ASP A 11 17.07 -18.05 -0.11
N TYR A 12 15.86 -17.80 -0.61
CA TYR A 12 15.30 -16.45 -0.68
C TYR A 12 13.90 -16.34 -0.09
N VAL A 13 13.59 -15.16 0.41
CA VAL A 13 12.25 -14.72 0.80
C VAL A 13 11.87 -13.53 -0.07
N MET A 14 10.63 -13.53 -0.56
CA MET A 14 10.07 -12.42 -1.35
C MET A 14 8.89 -11.80 -0.61
N SER A 15 8.66 -10.50 -0.81
CA SER A 15 7.42 -9.86 -0.38
C SER A 15 6.92 -8.76 -1.31
N GLY A 16 5.60 -8.64 -1.41
CA GLY A 16 4.91 -7.59 -2.14
C GLY A 16 4.50 -6.45 -1.21
N SER A 17 4.67 -5.21 -1.66
CA SER A 17 4.46 -4.01 -0.85
C SER A 17 3.43 -3.05 -1.45
N ASP A 18 2.81 -2.25 -0.58
CA ASP A 18 1.99 -1.06 -0.90
C ASP A 18 2.76 0.08 -1.60
N CYS A 19 4.05 -0.09 -1.86
CA CYS A 19 4.84 0.86 -2.66
C CYS A 19 5.03 0.40 -4.11
N GLY A 20 4.34 -0.66 -4.53
CA GLY A 20 4.41 -1.20 -5.90
C GLY A 20 5.64 -2.05 -6.18
N HIS A 21 6.45 -2.32 -5.16
CA HIS A 21 7.69 -3.08 -5.30
C HIS A 21 7.60 -4.47 -4.69
N VAL A 22 8.33 -5.40 -5.31
CA VAL A 22 8.71 -6.69 -4.75
C VAL A 22 10.12 -6.58 -4.19
N PHE A 23 10.28 -7.01 -2.96
CA PHE A 23 11.55 -7.09 -2.27
C PHE A 23 11.96 -8.56 -2.16
N VAL A 24 13.22 -8.86 -2.47
CA VAL A 24 13.79 -10.21 -2.34
C VAL A 24 14.99 -10.15 -1.42
N TRP A 25 14.96 -10.98 -0.38
CA TRP A 25 16.03 -11.09 0.60
C TRP A 25 16.71 -12.44 0.52
N ASP A 26 18.04 -12.43 0.66
CA ASP A 26 18.79 -13.62 1.00
C ASP A 26 18.40 -14.07 2.42
N ARG A 27 17.93 -15.31 2.52
CA ARG A 27 17.36 -15.86 3.76
C ARG A 27 18.39 -15.97 4.87
N ALA A 28 19.65 -16.28 4.54
CA ALA A 28 20.68 -16.53 5.53
C ALA A 28 21.26 -15.24 6.13
N SER A 29 21.52 -14.25 5.27
CA SER A 29 22.14 -12.98 5.65
C SER A 29 21.13 -11.85 5.93
N ALA A 30 19.85 -12.06 5.59
CA ALA A 30 18.78 -11.06 5.64
C ALA A 30 19.06 -9.80 4.80
N LYS A 31 20.02 -9.87 3.86
CA LYS A 31 20.33 -8.77 2.95
C LYS A 31 19.28 -8.69 1.85
N LEU A 32 18.86 -7.49 1.51
CA LEU A 32 18.07 -7.23 0.31
C LEU A 32 18.99 -7.42 -0.90
N VAL A 33 18.60 -8.32 -1.81
CA VAL A 33 19.42 -8.72 -2.97
C VAL A 33 18.77 -8.41 -4.32
N MET A 34 17.47 -8.10 -4.32
CA MET A 34 16.75 -7.71 -5.52
C MET A 34 15.53 -6.86 -5.15
N LEU A 35 15.26 -5.88 -6.00
CA LEU A 35 14.10 -4.98 -5.92
C LEU A 35 13.47 -4.90 -7.31
N LEU A 36 12.17 -5.19 -7.41
CA LEU A 36 11.44 -5.16 -8.68
C LEU A 36 10.25 -4.22 -8.57
N GLN A 37 10.11 -3.27 -9.49
CA GLN A 37 8.89 -2.45 -9.58
C GLN A 37 7.82 -3.23 -10.35
N ALA A 38 6.89 -3.87 -9.64
CA ALA A 38 5.93 -4.80 -10.23
C ALA A 38 4.52 -4.25 -10.41
N ASP A 39 4.19 -3.17 -9.74
CA ASP A 39 2.92 -2.47 -9.91
C ASP A 39 3.15 -0.98 -9.67
N GLN A 40 2.28 -0.12 -10.19
CA GLN A 40 2.40 1.30 -9.90
C GLN A 40 2.11 1.62 -8.43
N HIS A 41 1.28 0.81 -7.77
CA HIS A 41 0.75 1.12 -6.45
C HIS A 41 0.99 -0.01 -5.46
N VAL A 42 0.43 -1.19 -5.68
CA VAL A 42 0.44 -2.26 -4.66
C VAL A 42 0.67 -3.59 -5.32
N VAL A 43 1.62 -4.38 -4.81
CA VAL A 43 1.77 -5.78 -5.19
C VAL A 43 1.03 -6.64 -4.19
N ASN A 44 -0.07 -7.26 -4.63
CA ASN A 44 -0.93 -8.08 -3.77
C ASN A 44 -0.56 -9.56 -3.81
N CYS A 45 -0.07 -10.04 -4.96
CA CYS A 45 0.19 -11.46 -5.20
C CYS A 45 1.62 -11.71 -5.72
N LEU A 46 2.27 -12.75 -5.20
CA LEU A 46 3.56 -13.29 -5.59
C LEU A 46 3.44 -14.80 -5.79
N GLN A 47 3.69 -15.27 -7.01
CA GLN A 47 3.64 -16.69 -7.35
C GLN A 47 4.94 -17.11 -8.05
N PRO A 48 5.98 -17.54 -7.31
CA PRO A 48 7.16 -18.13 -7.91
C PRO A 48 6.82 -19.46 -8.57
N HIS A 49 7.47 -19.73 -9.71
CA HIS A 49 7.40 -21.04 -10.33
C HIS A 49 8.07 -22.08 -9.41
N PRO A 50 7.50 -23.29 -9.27
CA PRO A 50 8.00 -24.29 -8.31
C PRO A 50 9.42 -24.79 -8.57
N SER A 51 9.93 -24.67 -9.80
CA SER A 51 11.22 -25.23 -10.20
C SER A 51 12.09 -24.34 -11.09
N GLU A 52 11.53 -23.26 -11.65
CA GLU A 52 12.23 -22.42 -12.61
C GLU A 52 12.40 -21.03 -12.01
N PRO A 53 13.41 -20.25 -12.44
CA PRO A 53 13.62 -18.89 -11.95
C PRO A 53 12.60 -17.91 -12.56
N LEU A 54 11.32 -18.25 -12.49
CA LEU A 54 10.21 -17.45 -12.99
C LEU A 54 9.34 -16.99 -11.83
N LEU A 55 8.81 -15.78 -11.95
CA LEU A 55 7.88 -15.20 -10.98
C LEU A 55 6.70 -14.58 -11.71
N ALA A 56 5.49 -14.84 -11.22
CA ALA A 56 4.30 -14.09 -11.60
C ALA A 56 3.89 -13.15 -10.46
N THR A 57 3.59 -11.90 -10.80
CA THR A 57 3.14 -10.88 -9.84
C THR A 57 1.87 -10.20 -10.33
N SER A 58 0.98 -9.87 -9.41
CA SER A 58 -0.20 -9.05 -9.71
C SER A 58 -0.49 -8.08 -8.57
N GLY A 59 -1.05 -6.93 -8.93
CA GLY A 59 -1.31 -5.84 -8.00
C GLY A 59 -2.72 -5.28 -8.07
N ILE A 60 -2.84 -3.96 -8.19
CA ILE A 60 -4.10 -3.25 -8.42
C ILE A 60 -4.26 -2.92 -9.91
N ASP A 61 -3.15 -2.87 -10.65
CA ASP A 61 -3.16 -2.66 -12.10
C ASP A 61 -3.93 -3.78 -12.83
N HIS A 62 -4.27 -3.53 -14.09
CA HIS A 62 -5.06 -4.45 -14.92
C HIS A 62 -4.22 -5.53 -15.63
N ASP A 63 -3.00 -5.75 -15.17
CA ASP A 63 -2.06 -6.68 -15.78
C ASP A 63 -1.47 -7.67 -14.76
N ILE A 64 -0.86 -8.71 -15.31
CA ILE A 64 -0.02 -9.65 -14.58
C ILE A 64 1.36 -9.55 -15.21
N LYS A 65 2.38 -9.37 -14.37
CA LYS A 65 3.77 -9.27 -14.83
C LYS A 65 4.50 -10.58 -14.57
N LEU A 66 5.21 -11.05 -15.61
CA LEU A 66 6.06 -12.23 -15.55
C LEU A 66 7.52 -11.80 -15.56
N TRP A 67 8.30 -12.40 -14.68
CA TRP A 67 9.72 -12.09 -14.49
C TRP A 67 10.55 -13.32 -14.81
N ALA A 68 11.66 -13.11 -15.50
CA ALA A 68 12.64 -14.12 -15.83
C ALA A 68 14.04 -13.49 -15.86
N PRO A 69 15.12 -14.24 -15.56
CA PRO A 69 16.48 -13.75 -15.66
C PRO A 69 16.88 -13.64 -17.15
N VAL A 70 16.55 -12.52 -17.77
CA VAL A 70 16.85 -12.25 -19.19
C VAL A 70 18.12 -11.44 -19.40
N GLY A 71 18.64 -10.79 -18.34
CA GLY A 71 19.88 -10.02 -18.41
C GLY A 71 21.11 -10.91 -18.48
N GLU A 72 22.12 -10.50 -19.24
CA GLU A 72 23.43 -11.18 -19.29
C GLU A 72 24.20 -11.02 -17.97
N ASP A 73 24.06 -9.86 -17.32
CA ASP A 73 24.72 -9.53 -16.06
C ASP A 73 23.71 -9.40 -14.91
N CYS A 74 24.12 -9.82 -13.72
CA CYS A 74 23.39 -9.59 -12.48
C CYS A 74 23.76 -8.20 -11.93
N SER A 75 22.83 -7.25 -11.97
CA SER A 75 22.99 -5.95 -11.33
C SER A 75 21.89 -5.70 -10.31
N PHE A 76 22.27 -5.11 -9.18
CA PHE A 76 21.35 -4.67 -8.14
C PHE A 76 21.69 -3.22 -7.79
N ASP A 77 20.72 -2.32 -7.99
CA ASP A 77 20.85 -0.91 -7.66
C ASP A 77 20.61 -0.70 -6.16
N GLN A 78 21.71 -0.67 -5.41
CA GLN A 78 21.67 -0.48 -3.95
C GLN A 78 21.18 0.92 -3.56
N ASP A 79 21.52 1.95 -4.34
CA ASP A 79 21.14 3.33 -4.02
C ASP A 79 19.63 3.53 -4.15
N LEU A 80 19.04 3.00 -5.24
CA LEU A 80 17.59 2.98 -5.42
C LEU A 80 16.90 2.17 -4.31
N ALA A 81 17.47 1.02 -3.94
CA ALA A 81 16.92 0.20 -2.89
C ALA A 81 16.89 0.92 -1.54
N ASP A 82 17.98 1.58 -1.17
CA ASP A 82 18.08 2.35 0.07
C ASP A 82 17.11 3.55 0.07
N GLU A 83 16.94 4.22 -1.08
CA GLU A 83 15.95 5.30 -1.25
C GLU A 83 14.52 4.80 -0.99
N ILE A 84 14.13 3.68 -1.63
CA ILE A 84 12.79 3.11 -1.48
C ILE A 84 12.55 2.61 -0.06
N VAL A 85 13.54 1.98 0.58
CA VAL A 85 13.44 1.55 1.98
C VAL A 85 13.25 2.76 2.90
N LYS A 86 14.02 3.82 2.70
CA LYS A 86 13.90 5.07 3.47
C LYS A 86 12.52 5.71 3.27
N ARG A 87 12.03 5.78 2.04
CA ARG A 87 10.68 6.28 1.73
C ARG A 87 9.61 5.45 2.43
N ASN A 88 9.72 4.13 2.41
CA ASN A 88 8.77 3.24 3.07
C ASN A 88 8.77 3.41 4.60
N ALA A 89 9.93 3.65 5.21
CA ALA A 89 10.02 3.95 6.64
C ALA A 89 9.29 5.26 7.00
N LEU A 90 9.46 6.31 6.20
CA LEU A 90 8.75 7.59 6.39
C LEU A 90 7.23 7.43 6.24
N MET A 91 6.77 6.71 5.20
CA MET A 91 5.34 6.44 4.99
C MET A 91 4.72 5.66 6.15
N LEU A 92 5.47 4.74 6.76
CA LEU A 92 5.03 4.00 7.94
C LEU A 92 4.87 4.91 9.16
N GLU A 93 5.78 5.87 9.34
CA GLU A 93 5.71 6.85 10.44
C GLU A 93 4.53 7.81 10.28
N GLU A 94 4.29 8.33 9.07
CA GLU A 94 3.14 9.18 8.78
C GLU A 94 1.79 8.48 9.00
N THR A 95 1.73 7.17 8.70
CA THR A 95 0.50 6.38 8.84
C THR A 95 0.34 5.72 10.21
N ARG A 96 1.27 5.93 11.15
CA ARG A 96 1.29 5.27 12.47
C ARG A 96 -0.01 5.44 13.26
N ASP A 97 -0.64 6.61 13.15
CA ASP A 97 -1.88 6.93 13.86
C ASP A 97 -3.14 6.74 12.99
N THR A 98 -2.98 6.18 11.78
CA THR A 98 -4.10 5.90 10.87
C THR A 98 -4.69 4.52 11.18
N ILE A 99 -6.00 4.49 11.43
CA ILE A 99 -6.76 3.24 11.61
C ILE A 99 -7.61 2.93 10.38
N THR A 100 -7.58 1.68 9.92
CA THR A 100 -8.49 1.23 8.85
C THR A 100 -9.90 1.08 9.41
N VAL A 101 -10.83 1.85 8.86
CA VAL A 101 -12.26 1.78 9.22
C VAL A 101 -13.07 1.28 8.02
N PRO A 102 -14.08 0.40 8.22
CA PRO A 102 -14.94 -0.03 7.12
C PRO A 102 -15.63 1.17 6.46
N ALA A 103 -15.76 1.15 5.13
CA ALA A 103 -16.37 2.25 4.38
C ALA A 103 -17.79 2.61 4.87
N SER A 104 -18.55 1.61 5.33
CA SER A 104 -19.88 1.80 5.91
C SER A 104 -19.86 2.70 7.16
N PHE A 105 -18.82 2.60 7.99
CA PHE A 105 -18.65 3.49 9.14
C PHE A 105 -18.33 4.91 8.71
N MET A 106 -17.43 5.10 7.74
CA MET A 106 -17.12 6.43 7.21
C MET A 106 -18.35 7.09 6.57
N ILE A 107 -19.10 6.37 5.75
CA ILE A 107 -20.31 6.89 5.09
C ILE A 107 -21.34 7.31 6.15
N ARG A 108 -21.55 6.49 7.19
CA ARG A 108 -22.45 6.83 8.29
C ARG A 108 -21.97 8.05 9.08
N MET A 109 -20.68 8.12 9.39
CA MET A 109 -20.08 9.25 10.10
C MET A 109 -20.25 10.56 9.29
N VAL A 110 -19.92 10.55 8.00
CA VAL A 110 -20.09 11.70 7.11
C VAL A 110 -21.57 12.09 6.98
N ALA A 111 -22.48 11.12 6.89
CA ALA A 111 -23.92 11.37 6.87
C ALA A 111 -24.41 12.05 8.16
N CYS A 112 -23.99 11.54 9.32
CA CYS A 112 -24.31 12.14 10.62
C CYS A 112 -23.77 13.57 10.74
N LEU A 113 -22.51 13.82 10.35
CA LEU A 113 -21.92 15.16 10.36
C LEU A 113 -22.67 16.13 9.44
N ASN A 114 -23.12 15.67 8.27
CA ASN A 114 -23.93 16.48 7.36
C ASN A 114 -25.33 16.79 7.91
N GLN A 115 -25.96 15.85 8.61
CA GLN A 115 -27.24 16.07 9.29
C GLN A 115 -27.10 17.10 10.41
N ILE A 116 -26.04 17.01 11.23
CA ILE A 116 -25.74 17.99 12.28
C ILE A 116 -25.52 19.39 11.68
N ARG A 117 -24.73 19.50 10.60
CA ARG A 117 -24.51 20.77 9.90
C ARG A 117 -25.79 21.38 9.33
N ARG A 118 -26.68 20.56 8.74
CA ARG A 118 -27.98 21.02 8.22
C ARG A 118 -28.96 21.40 9.33
N GLY A 119 -28.99 20.65 10.42
CA GLY A 119 -29.80 20.97 11.62
C GLY A 119 -29.36 22.25 12.33
N GLY A 120 -28.05 22.51 12.41
CA GLY A 120 -27.50 23.74 12.96
C GLY A 120 -27.86 25.00 12.14
N ARG A 121 -27.84 24.90 10.81
CA ARG A 121 -28.29 25.98 9.91
C ARG A 121 -29.79 26.28 10.04
N SER A 122 -30.62 25.26 10.24
CA SER A 122 -32.06 25.44 10.47
C SER A 122 -32.35 26.12 11.83
N ARG A 123 -31.64 25.72 12.90
CA ARG A 123 -31.76 26.34 14.23
C ARG A 123 -31.24 27.78 14.29
N SER A 124 -30.15 28.09 13.60
CA SER A 124 -29.62 29.46 13.49
C SER A 124 -30.59 30.41 12.76
N ARG A 125 -31.24 29.96 11.68
CA ARG A 125 -32.28 30.74 10.97
C ARG A 125 -33.51 31.02 11.83
N ARG A 126 -33.98 30.04 12.60
CA ARG A 126 -35.13 30.23 13.52
C ARG A 126 -34.82 31.21 14.66
N ARG A 127 -33.59 31.21 15.19
CA ARG A 127 -33.17 32.16 16.23
C ARG A 127 -33.06 33.61 15.72
N ALA A 128 -32.65 33.82 14.47
CA ALA A 128 -32.57 35.15 13.87
C ALA A 128 -33.93 35.77 13.53
N GLN A 129 -34.95 34.94 13.29
CA GLN A 129 -36.33 35.40 13.04
C GLN A 129 -37.07 35.74 14.34
N GLY A 130 -36.83 35.02 15.43
CA GLY A 130 -37.48 35.28 16.73
C GLY A 130 -36.92 36.47 17.53
N SER A 131 -35.90 37.16 17.02
CA SER A 131 -35.30 38.36 17.66
C SER A 131 -35.68 39.67 16.95
N GLN A 132 -36.62 39.63 16.00
CA GLN A 132 -37.16 40.80 15.30
C GLN A 132 -38.62 41.12 15.69
N GLU A 133 -39.20 40.37 16.64
CA GLU A 133 -40.61 40.50 17.04
C GLU A 133 -40.82 41.05 18.47
N ASP A 134 -39.76 41.50 19.15
CA ASP A 134 -39.83 42.18 20.47
C ASP A 134 -39.48 43.68 20.36
#